data_AF-A0AAE1P235-F1
#
_entry.id   AF-A0AAE1P235-F1
#
_cell.length_a   1.000
_cell.length_b   1.000
_cell.length_c   1.000
_cell.angle_alpha   90.00
_cell.angle_beta   90.00
_cell.angle_gamma   90.00
#
_symmetry.space_group_name_H-M   'P 1'
#
loop_
_entity.id
_entity.type
_entity.pdbx_description
1 polymer ?
#
loop_
_entity_poly.entity_id
_entity_poly.type
_entity_poly.pdbx_seq_one_letter_code
_entity_poly.pdbx_strand_id
1 'polypeptide(L)'
;MDGDDSGGEDEWASLRRRFSMEGVEWGNHEPSARTLHVWRWVVDAEANLKAARHINDKLRRQHDEEKGELEAYSSHLRQKFEEKVRALEGEAGQLRGDLEALMAGAGAVATMMQQEGLHDLANSPLGEQIAYLLVERSRLMEELTSARTRPASDREKDLTAQLIKSCTDLELLKRVHQETENQLMEMTDRVRLLEKASHQVELDNETLAYKILIFVGVNHQEQVSAAWMSVHFTLEFSGGSHPGAVADKRSQNPYEWKEVNPQEIARDDITEADGKGKKMSTPGMNKDGSKENDVEQPSTTSTLPPQTLTDNTHSLKEEIKKLQDEVEALRKELLVAEDKYEYTVRKYELYKIKSKNKVSAIKLGHQSQCESLNRKLNKLDGELSLRSNQLNAEESFRQQLEGDLSTIRQERQDMATRVRECERVSQDRNQEISLLREKVELIRETNKQLSEKLKELTAAAIVG
;
A
#
# COMPACT_ATOMS: atom_id res chain seq x y z
N MET A 1 -2.68 -48.09 -48.31
CA MET A 1 -3.94 -47.36 -48.54
C MET A 1 -4.22 -47.66 -49.99
N ASP A 2 -4.69 -48.89 -50.18
CA ASP A 2 -5.19 -49.38 -51.43
C ASP A 2 -6.41 -48.53 -51.77
N GLY A 3 -6.32 -47.81 -52.88
CA GLY A 3 -7.45 -47.07 -53.42
C GLY A 3 -8.58 -48.06 -53.66
N ASP A 4 -9.65 -47.92 -52.89
CA ASP A 4 -10.87 -48.70 -53.04
C ASP A 4 -11.48 -48.34 -54.40
N ASP A 5 -11.23 -49.22 -55.37
CA ASP A 5 -11.78 -49.21 -56.73
C ASP A 5 -13.25 -49.65 -56.67
N SER A 6 -14.05 -49.04 -55.79
CA SER A 6 -15.51 -49.25 -55.66
C SER A 6 -16.30 -48.55 -56.79
N GLY A 7 -15.70 -48.49 -57.98
CA GLY A 7 -16.35 -48.16 -59.23
C GLY A 7 -17.23 -49.30 -59.70
N GLY A 8 -18.45 -49.38 -59.15
CA GLY A 8 -19.52 -50.21 -59.69
C GLY A 8 -19.62 -51.62 -59.13
N GLU A 9 -19.46 -51.80 -57.81
CA GLU A 9 -20.03 -53.01 -57.20
C GLU A 9 -21.54 -53.01 -57.46
N ASP A 10 -22.00 -53.98 -58.27
CA ASP A 10 -23.41 -54.26 -58.51
C ASP A 10 -24.15 -54.27 -57.16
N GLU A 11 -25.02 -53.28 -56.94
CA GLU A 11 -25.79 -53.12 -55.69
C GLU A 11 -26.53 -54.43 -55.36
N TRP A 12 -26.93 -55.19 -56.39
CA TRP A 12 -27.52 -56.50 -56.25
C TRP A 12 -26.54 -57.58 -55.77
N ALA A 13 -25.28 -57.53 -56.18
CA ALA A 13 -24.24 -58.41 -55.65
C ALA A 13 -23.93 -58.09 -54.19
N SER A 14 -23.97 -56.82 -53.79
CA SER A 14 -23.84 -56.40 -52.39
C SER A 14 -25.00 -56.89 -51.53
N LEU A 15 -26.24 -56.71 -52.00
CA LEU A 15 -27.43 -57.27 -51.36
C LEU A 15 -27.34 -58.79 -51.21
N ARG A 16 -27.01 -59.52 -52.30
CA ARG A 16 -26.84 -60.98 -52.27
C ARG A 16 -25.78 -61.42 -51.25
N ARG A 17 -24.64 -60.72 -51.17
CA ARG A 17 -23.60 -60.97 -50.16
C ARG A 17 -24.15 -60.77 -48.74
N ARG A 18 -24.88 -59.68 -48.49
CA ARG A 18 -25.46 -59.38 -47.17
C ARG A 18 -26.51 -60.42 -46.74
N PHE A 19 -27.33 -60.89 -47.68
CA PHE A 19 -28.26 -62.00 -47.44
C PHE A 19 -27.51 -63.28 -47.05
N SER A 20 -26.44 -63.60 -47.79
CA SER A 20 -25.57 -64.74 -47.46
C SER A 20 -24.90 -64.60 -46.08
N MET A 21 -24.51 -63.40 -45.66
CA MET A 21 -23.92 -63.16 -44.34
C MET A 21 -24.90 -63.39 -43.19
N GLU A 22 -26.19 -63.17 -43.41
CA GLU A 22 -27.24 -63.47 -42.43
C GLU A 22 -27.72 -64.93 -42.49
N GLY A 23 -27.12 -65.76 -43.35
CA GLY A 23 -27.52 -67.14 -43.55
C GLY A 23 -28.84 -67.30 -44.33
N VAL A 24 -29.23 -66.29 -45.10
CA VAL A 24 -30.47 -66.26 -45.88
C VAL A 24 -30.14 -66.49 -47.36
N GLU A 25 -30.55 -67.62 -47.93
CA GLU A 25 -30.23 -67.96 -49.32
C GLU A 25 -31.08 -67.18 -50.33
N TRP A 26 -30.47 -66.24 -51.06
CA TRP A 26 -31.19 -65.34 -51.98
C TRP A 26 -32.16 -66.04 -52.94
N GLY A 27 -31.80 -67.22 -53.47
CA GLY A 27 -32.61 -67.95 -54.46
C GLY A 27 -33.84 -68.67 -53.89
N ASN A 28 -33.84 -69.00 -52.59
CA ASN A 28 -34.85 -69.88 -51.97
C ASN A 28 -36.01 -69.12 -51.30
N HIS A 29 -35.90 -67.81 -51.12
CA HIS A 29 -36.94 -67.01 -50.51
C HIS A 29 -37.88 -66.37 -51.54
N GLU A 30 -39.17 -66.36 -51.22
CA GLU A 30 -40.19 -65.61 -51.95
C GLU A 30 -39.80 -64.12 -52.02
N PRO A 31 -40.07 -63.41 -53.14
CA PRO A 31 -39.78 -61.97 -53.26
C PRO A 31 -40.27 -61.13 -52.07
N SER A 32 -41.46 -61.42 -51.54
CA SER A 32 -42.07 -60.75 -50.38
C SER A 32 -41.20 -60.86 -49.11
N ALA A 33 -40.67 -62.04 -48.82
CA ALA A 33 -39.77 -62.26 -47.68
C ALA A 33 -38.44 -61.49 -47.83
N ARG A 34 -37.86 -61.47 -49.04
CA ARG A 34 -36.64 -60.68 -49.30
C ARG A 34 -36.89 -59.17 -49.10
N THR A 35 -38.03 -58.67 -49.57
CA THR A 35 -38.42 -57.28 -49.34
C THR A 35 -38.51 -56.94 -47.84
N LEU A 36 -39.06 -57.84 -47.01
CA LEU A 36 -39.11 -57.64 -45.55
C LEU A 36 -37.72 -57.59 -44.91
N HIS A 37 -36.77 -58.44 -45.33
CA HIS A 37 -35.39 -58.40 -44.84
C HIS A 37 -34.69 -57.08 -45.20
N VAL A 38 -34.81 -56.65 -46.46
CA VAL A 38 -34.26 -55.35 -46.90
C VAL A 38 -34.89 -54.21 -46.12
N TRP A 39 -36.21 -54.24 -45.90
CA TRP A 39 -36.90 -53.23 -45.10
C TRP A 39 -36.37 -53.18 -43.66
N ARG A 40 -36.17 -54.35 -43.01
CA ARG A 40 -35.55 -54.43 -41.68
C ARG A 40 -34.18 -53.75 -41.67
N TRP A 41 -33.32 -54.03 -42.64
CA TRP A 41 -32.01 -53.40 -42.73
C TRP A 41 -32.07 -51.90 -42.94
N VAL A 42 -33.02 -51.41 -43.74
CA VAL A 42 -33.23 -49.97 -43.94
C VAL A 42 -33.65 -49.31 -42.63
N VAL A 43 -34.57 -49.93 -41.88
CA VAL A 43 -34.99 -49.43 -40.55
C VAL A 43 -33.83 -49.45 -39.56
N ASP A 44 -33.04 -50.53 -39.51
CA ASP A 44 -31.87 -50.63 -38.63
C ASP A 44 -30.80 -49.59 -39.01
N ALA A 45 -30.56 -49.38 -40.31
CA ALA A 45 -29.64 -48.36 -40.81
C ALA A 45 -30.13 -46.95 -40.45
N GLU A 46 -31.44 -46.68 -40.56
CA GLU A 46 -32.01 -45.41 -40.13
C GLU A 46 -31.85 -45.18 -38.62
N ALA A 47 -32.11 -46.20 -37.80
CA ALA A 47 -31.90 -46.15 -36.35
C ALA A 47 -30.44 -45.89 -35.99
N ASN A 48 -29.50 -46.61 -36.62
CA ASN A 48 -28.07 -46.44 -36.44
C ASN A 48 -27.61 -45.04 -36.87
N LEU A 49 -28.15 -44.52 -37.98
CA LEU A 49 -27.81 -43.20 -38.48
C LEU A 49 -28.36 -42.09 -37.55
N LYS A 50 -29.55 -42.27 -36.97
CA LYS A 50 -30.07 -41.39 -35.92
C LYS A 50 -29.19 -41.41 -34.66
N ALA A 51 -28.76 -42.60 -34.22
CA ALA A 51 -27.86 -42.74 -33.08
C ALA A 51 -26.49 -42.08 -33.35
N ALA A 52 -25.93 -42.29 -34.54
CA ALA A 52 -24.68 -41.67 -34.96
C ALA A 52 -24.78 -40.14 -35.02
N ARG A 53 -25.89 -39.59 -35.56
CA ARG A 53 -26.16 -38.14 -35.53
C ARG A 53 -26.21 -37.62 -34.10
N HIS A 54 -26.92 -38.30 -33.20
CA HIS A 54 -27.01 -37.89 -31.80
C HIS A 54 -25.65 -37.91 -31.10
N ILE A 55 -24.80 -38.92 -31.35
CA ILE A 55 -23.43 -38.97 -30.83
C ILE A 55 -22.59 -37.83 -31.41
N ASN A 56 -22.71 -37.55 -32.72
CA ASN A 56 -21.99 -36.43 -33.34
C ASN A 56 -22.41 -35.09 -32.74
N ASP A 57 -23.70 -34.88 -32.53
CA ASP A 57 -24.22 -33.67 -31.87
C ASP A 57 -23.73 -33.56 -30.42
N LYS A 58 -23.62 -34.67 -29.69
CA LYS A 58 -23.06 -34.68 -28.34
C LYS A 58 -21.57 -34.30 -28.35
N LEU A 59 -20.79 -34.87 -29.26
CA LEU A 59 -19.37 -34.55 -29.41
C LEU A 59 -19.15 -33.08 -29.83
N ARG A 60 -20.00 -32.54 -30.70
CA ARG A 60 -19.96 -31.11 -31.06
C ARG A 60 -20.18 -30.21 -29.86
N ARG A 61 -21.19 -30.50 -29.03
CA ARG A 61 -21.44 -29.74 -27.79
C ARG A 61 -20.27 -29.82 -26.82
N GLN A 62 -19.69 -31.01 -26.62
CA GLN A 62 -18.52 -31.19 -25.76
C GLN A 62 -17.31 -30.40 -26.29
N HIS A 63 -17.06 -30.45 -27.59
CA HIS A 63 -15.99 -29.67 -28.21
C HIS A 63 -16.21 -28.15 -28.05
N ASP A 64 -17.44 -27.67 -28.22
CA ASP A 64 -17.77 -26.26 -28.02
C ASP A 64 -17.64 -25.83 -26.54
N GLU A 65 -17.99 -26.71 -25.60
CA GLU A 65 -17.78 -26.51 -24.16
C GLU A 65 -16.28 -26.43 -23.83
N GLU A 66 -15.47 -27.40 -24.25
CA GLU A 66 -14.02 -27.42 -24.04
C GLU A 66 -13.34 -26.19 -24.66
N LYS A 67 -13.78 -25.79 -25.86
CA LYS A 67 -13.30 -24.57 -26.51
C LYS A 67 -13.62 -23.33 -25.68
N GLY A 68 -14.84 -23.23 -25.13
CA GLY A 68 -15.25 -22.14 -24.24
C GLY A 68 -14.41 -22.07 -22.96
N GLU A 69 -14.11 -23.23 -22.35
CA GLU A 69 -13.23 -23.31 -21.17
C GLU A 69 -11.80 -22.85 -21.47
N LEU A 70 -11.24 -23.26 -22.62
CA LEU A 70 -9.91 -22.83 -23.06
C LEU A 70 -9.85 -21.32 -23.36
N GLU A 71 -10.88 -20.77 -23.99
CA GLU A 71 -10.99 -19.32 -24.23
C GLU A 71 -11.07 -18.54 -22.90
N ALA A 72 -11.85 -19.02 -21.94
CA ALA A 72 -11.94 -18.43 -20.61
C ALA A 72 -10.61 -18.49 -19.84
N TYR A 73 -9.91 -19.63 -19.88
CA TYR A 73 -8.59 -19.78 -19.27
C TYR A 73 -7.55 -18.85 -19.93
N SER A 74 -7.52 -18.79 -21.27
CA SER A 74 -6.64 -17.88 -22.01
C SER A 74 -6.90 -16.42 -21.67
N SER A 75 -8.17 -16.02 -21.56
CA SER A 75 -8.56 -14.67 -21.16
C SER A 75 -8.11 -14.35 -19.73
N HIS A 76 -8.28 -15.29 -18.79
CA HIS A 76 -7.82 -15.12 -17.41
C HIS A 76 -6.29 -14.95 -17.32
N LEU A 77 -5.55 -15.73 -18.11
CA LEU A 77 -4.09 -15.64 -18.14
C LEU A 77 -3.62 -14.30 -18.71
N ARG A 78 -4.23 -13.83 -19.81
CA ARG A 78 -3.97 -12.48 -20.37
C ARG A 78 -4.21 -11.39 -19.35
N GLN A 79 -5.35 -11.42 -18.65
CA GLN A 79 -5.66 -10.45 -17.60
C GLN A 79 -4.58 -10.43 -16.50
N LYS A 80 -4.14 -11.60 -16.03
CA LYS A 80 -3.07 -11.69 -15.02
C LYS A 80 -1.74 -11.12 -15.51
N PHE A 81 -1.40 -11.30 -16.79
CA PHE A 81 -0.21 -10.70 -17.37
C PHE A 81 -0.33 -9.18 -17.51
N GLU A 82 -1.48 -8.67 -17.95
CA GLU A 82 -1.75 -7.23 -18.02
C GLU A 82 -1.67 -6.57 -16.64
N GLU A 83 -2.24 -7.19 -15.60
CA GLU A 83 -2.14 -6.71 -14.22
C GLU A 83 -0.68 -6.66 -13.74
N LYS A 84 0.13 -7.68 -14.08
CA LYS A 84 1.55 -7.73 -13.73
C LYS A 84 2.36 -6.66 -14.47
N VAL A 85 2.10 -6.46 -15.76
CA VAL A 85 2.73 -5.39 -16.55
C VAL A 85 2.39 -4.03 -15.96
N ARG A 86 1.11 -3.77 -15.66
CA ARG A 86 0.67 -2.52 -15.02
C ARG A 86 1.36 -2.27 -13.68
N ALA A 87 1.54 -3.32 -12.87
CA ALA A 87 2.26 -3.20 -11.60
C ALA A 87 3.74 -2.83 -11.79
N LEU A 88 4.43 -3.48 -12.74
CA LEU A 88 5.83 -3.19 -13.07
C LEU A 88 6.00 -1.79 -13.67
N GLU A 89 5.07 -1.34 -14.51
CA GLU A 89 5.05 0.03 -15.04
C GLU A 89 4.88 1.06 -13.92
N GLY A 90 4.01 0.76 -12.95
CA GLY A 90 3.84 1.59 -11.75
C GLY A 90 5.12 1.68 -10.91
N GLU A 91 5.79 0.56 -10.65
CA GLU A 91 7.07 0.52 -9.92
C GLU A 91 8.18 1.25 -10.69
N ALA A 92 8.29 1.06 -12.01
CA ALA A 92 9.24 1.77 -12.85
C ALA A 92 8.97 3.29 -12.87
N GLY A 93 7.70 3.70 -12.82
CA GLY A 93 7.30 5.09 -12.66
C GLY A 93 7.75 5.67 -11.32
N GLN A 94 7.53 4.94 -10.22
CA GLN A 94 7.97 5.36 -8.88
C GLN A 94 9.49 5.51 -8.79
N LEU A 95 10.25 4.51 -9.26
CA LEU A 95 11.71 4.54 -9.24
C LEU A 95 12.27 5.70 -10.08
N ARG A 96 11.61 6.03 -11.20
CA ARG A 96 11.97 7.20 -12.01
C ARG A 96 11.73 8.50 -11.25
N GLY A 97 10.61 8.61 -10.53
CA GLY A 97 10.30 9.76 -9.67
C GLY A 97 11.30 9.91 -8.52
N ASP A 98 11.68 8.81 -7.86
CA ASP A 98 12.67 8.80 -6.78
C ASP A 98 14.06 9.22 -7.30
N LEU A 99 14.44 8.75 -8.50
CA LEU A 99 15.68 9.14 -9.17
C LEU A 99 15.68 10.65 -9.49
N GLU A 100 14.58 11.18 -10.03
CA GLU A 100 14.45 12.61 -10.33
C GLU A 100 14.52 13.46 -9.06
N ALA A 101 13.87 13.04 -7.97
CA ALA A 101 13.96 13.71 -6.67
C ALA A 101 15.38 13.68 -6.09
N LEU A 102 16.09 12.55 -6.20
CA LEU A 102 17.49 12.43 -5.81
C LEU A 102 18.39 13.33 -6.65
N MET A 103 18.19 13.41 -7.97
CA MET A 103 18.94 14.29 -8.85
C MET A 103 18.68 15.77 -8.53
N ALA A 104 17.42 16.15 -8.26
CA ALA A 104 17.08 17.50 -7.82
C ALA A 104 17.73 17.85 -6.48
N GLY A 105 17.72 16.92 -5.51
CA GLY A 105 18.41 17.08 -4.24
C GLY A 105 19.93 17.22 -4.39
N ALA A 106 20.55 16.40 -5.24
CA ALA A 106 21.97 16.49 -5.56
C ALA A 106 22.31 17.83 -6.24
N GLY A 107 21.46 18.30 -7.15
CA GLY A 107 21.60 19.60 -7.79
C GLY A 107 21.54 20.75 -6.78
N ALA A 108 20.61 20.70 -5.81
CA ALA A 108 20.52 21.70 -4.75
C ALA A 108 21.81 21.74 -3.90
N VAL A 109 22.34 20.58 -3.49
CA VAL A 109 23.61 20.49 -2.76
C VAL A 109 24.77 21.07 -3.58
N ALA A 110 24.85 20.74 -4.87
CA ALA A 110 25.88 21.29 -5.76
C ALA A 110 25.79 22.82 -5.85
N THR A 111 24.59 23.40 -5.98
CA THR A 111 24.42 24.87 -5.97
C THR A 111 24.84 25.50 -4.65
N MET A 112 24.58 24.86 -3.51
CA MET A 112 25.07 25.34 -2.21
C MET A 112 26.59 25.29 -2.11
N MET A 113 27.23 24.22 -2.58
CA MET A 113 28.70 24.13 -2.60
C MET A 113 29.32 25.21 -3.50
N GLN A 114 28.70 25.51 -4.64
CA GLN A 114 29.13 26.63 -5.49
C GLN A 114 29.02 27.97 -4.76
N GLN A 115 27.92 28.23 -4.04
CA GLN A 115 27.73 29.47 -3.27
C GLN A 115 28.81 29.66 -2.19
N GLU A 116 29.27 28.57 -1.57
CA GLU A 116 30.37 28.57 -0.57
C GLU A 116 31.78 28.61 -1.20
N GLY A 117 31.88 28.79 -2.53
CA GLY A 117 33.16 28.88 -3.23
C GLY A 117 33.82 27.54 -3.55
N LEU A 118 33.15 26.41 -3.32
CA LEU A 118 33.64 25.06 -3.61
C LEU A 118 33.23 24.60 -5.02
N HIS A 119 33.46 25.43 -6.05
CA HIS A 119 32.99 25.17 -7.41
C HIS A 119 33.59 23.88 -8.01
N ASP A 120 34.91 23.68 -7.87
CA ASP A 120 35.59 22.51 -8.44
C ASP A 120 35.11 21.21 -7.78
N LEU A 121 34.80 21.27 -6.48
CA LEU A 121 34.26 20.14 -5.73
C LEU A 121 32.79 19.89 -6.06
N ALA A 122 31.97 20.93 -6.26
CA ALA A 122 30.57 20.78 -6.65
C ALA A 122 30.41 20.04 -8.01
N ASN A 123 31.42 20.16 -8.88
CA ASN A 123 31.47 19.49 -10.17
C ASN A 123 32.18 18.12 -10.13
N SER A 124 32.74 17.72 -8.98
CA SER A 124 33.43 16.44 -8.82
C SER A 124 32.42 15.30 -8.60
N PRO A 125 32.77 14.02 -8.85
CA PRO A 125 31.88 12.90 -8.59
C PRO A 125 31.49 12.83 -7.10
N LEU A 126 30.25 12.39 -6.81
CA LEU A 126 29.69 12.36 -5.45
C LEU A 126 30.60 11.68 -4.41
N GLY A 127 31.33 10.62 -4.81
CA GLY A 127 32.28 9.95 -3.93
C GLY A 127 33.43 10.87 -3.46
N GLU A 128 33.92 11.74 -4.33
CA GLU A 128 34.96 12.73 -4.03
C GLU A 128 34.40 13.88 -3.17
N GLN A 129 33.19 14.35 -3.48
CA GLN A 129 32.47 15.31 -2.64
C GLN A 129 32.32 14.80 -1.20
N ILE A 130 31.87 13.54 -1.03
CA ILE A 130 31.72 12.90 0.27
C ILE A 130 33.06 12.76 0.97
N ALA A 131 34.10 12.30 0.26
CA ALA A 131 35.44 12.14 0.83
C ALA A 131 35.99 13.46 1.36
N TYR A 132 35.89 14.55 0.57
CA TYR A 132 36.30 15.88 1.00
C TYR A 132 35.53 16.34 2.25
N LEU A 133 34.20 16.24 2.24
CA LEU A 133 33.36 16.65 3.38
C LEU A 133 33.67 15.85 4.65
N LEU A 134 34.00 14.56 4.54
CA LEU A 134 34.40 13.74 5.67
C LEU A 134 35.76 14.15 6.24
N VAL A 135 36.73 14.46 5.38
CA VAL A 135 38.04 14.97 5.79
C VAL A 135 37.89 16.33 6.45
N GLU A 136 37.17 17.26 5.82
CA GLU A 136 36.98 18.61 6.36
C GLU A 136 36.18 18.59 7.67
N ARG A 137 35.17 17.72 7.78
CA ARG A 137 34.47 17.48 9.06
C ARG A 137 35.42 16.99 10.14
N SER A 138 36.34 16.08 9.82
CA SER A 138 37.31 15.54 10.78
C SER A 138 38.29 16.61 11.23
N ARG A 139 38.80 17.42 10.29
CA ARG A 139 39.66 18.57 10.56
C ARG A 139 38.96 19.61 11.43
N LEU A 140 37.75 20.03 11.08
CA LEU A 140 36.97 20.99 11.87
C LEU A 140 36.64 20.46 13.27
N MET A 141 36.39 19.16 13.41
CA MET A 141 36.22 18.54 14.72
C MET A 141 37.51 18.60 15.54
N GLU A 142 38.67 18.36 14.93
CA GLU A 142 39.98 18.49 15.58
C GLU A 142 40.24 19.94 16.00
N GLU A 143 40.07 20.91 15.09
CA GLU A 143 40.18 22.35 15.38
C GLU A 143 39.26 22.77 16.53
N LEU A 144 38.00 22.28 16.55
CA LEU A 144 37.05 22.55 17.61
C LEU A 144 37.49 21.93 18.95
N THR A 145 38.07 20.73 18.94
CA THR A 145 38.65 20.14 20.15
C THR A 145 39.87 20.91 20.64
N SER A 146 40.76 21.37 19.75
CA SER A 146 41.93 22.20 20.10
C SER A 146 41.55 23.58 20.62
N ALA A 147 40.53 24.23 20.01
CA ALA A 147 40.00 25.49 20.49
C ALA A 147 39.38 25.35 21.89
N ARG A 148 38.84 24.17 22.19
CA ARG A 148 38.23 23.88 23.49
C ARG A 148 39.22 23.53 24.60
N THR A 149 40.37 22.99 24.24
CA THR A 149 41.45 22.70 25.20
C THR A 149 42.34 23.92 25.46
N ARG A 150 42.27 24.97 24.61
CA ARG A 150 42.85 26.28 24.94
C ARG A 150 42.12 26.86 26.16
N PRO A 151 42.83 27.25 27.23
CA PRO A 151 42.21 27.94 28.36
C PRO A 151 41.60 29.24 27.86
N ALA A 152 40.32 29.43 28.14
CA ALA A 152 39.56 30.59 27.68
C ALA A 152 40.32 31.88 28.02
N SER A 153 40.58 32.70 27.01
CA SER A 153 41.13 34.04 27.21
C SER A 153 40.22 34.81 28.17
N ASP A 154 40.76 35.69 29.02
CA ASP A 154 39.91 36.48 29.93
C ASP A 154 38.84 37.29 29.17
N ARG A 155 39.13 37.68 27.92
CA ARG A 155 38.14 38.26 27.00
C ARG A 155 37.00 37.30 26.60
N GLU A 156 37.30 36.01 26.44
CA GLU A 156 36.29 34.99 26.16
C GLU A 156 35.45 34.67 27.40
N LYS A 157 36.04 34.72 28.60
CA LYS A 157 35.29 34.59 29.85
C LYS A 157 34.31 35.75 30.01
N ASP A 158 34.72 36.99 29.72
CA ASP A 158 33.86 38.17 29.75
C ASP A 158 32.73 38.11 28.71
N LEU A 159 33.03 37.69 27.48
CA LEU A 159 32.02 37.49 26.44
C LEU A 159 31.05 36.36 26.81
N THR A 160 31.54 35.28 27.42
CA THR A 160 30.69 34.18 27.92
C THR A 160 29.78 34.66 29.04
N ALA A 161 30.29 35.50 29.96
CA ALA A 161 29.50 36.11 31.02
C ALA A 161 28.42 37.07 30.45
N GLN A 162 28.76 37.88 29.45
CA GLN A 162 27.80 38.74 28.73
C GLN A 162 26.75 37.93 27.98
N LEU A 163 27.13 36.81 27.36
CA LEU A 163 26.21 35.93 26.66
C LEU A 163 25.26 35.22 27.62
N ILE A 164 25.78 34.74 28.76
CA ILE A 164 24.96 34.16 29.84
C ILE A 164 23.95 35.21 30.32
N LYS A 165 24.42 36.43 30.62
CA LYS A 165 23.55 37.54 31.04
C LYS A 165 22.47 37.86 29.99
N SER A 166 22.85 37.95 28.72
CA SER A 166 21.91 38.21 27.63
C SER A 166 20.90 37.07 27.44
N CYS A 167 21.32 35.82 27.64
CA CYS A 167 20.42 34.67 27.60
C CYS A 167 19.45 34.66 28.78
N THR A 168 19.92 34.99 30.00
CA THR A 168 19.04 35.10 31.16
C THR A 168 18.04 36.25 31.00
N ASP A 169 18.48 37.39 30.44
CA ASP A 169 17.60 38.53 30.16
C ASP A 169 16.56 38.17 29.08
N LEU A 170 16.96 37.44 28.04
CA LEU A 170 16.04 36.95 27.01
C LEU A 170 15.02 35.95 27.55
N GLU A 171 15.44 35.02 28.42
CA GLU A 171 14.51 34.09 29.08
C GLU A 171 13.54 34.83 30.01
N LEU A 172 14.01 35.85 30.73
CA LEU A 172 13.16 36.72 31.53
C LEU A 172 12.12 37.43 30.65
N LEU A 173 12.56 38.02 29.53
CA LEU A 173 11.68 38.71 28.59
C LEU A 173 10.63 37.79 28.00
N LYS A 174 10.99 36.53 27.68
CA LYS A 174 10.04 35.51 27.20
C LYS A 174 9.00 35.16 28.25
N ARG A 175 9.37 35.03 29.53
CA ARG A 175 8.42 34.78 30.61
C ARG A 175 7.45 35.95 30.77
N VAL A 176 7.97 37.18 30.77
CA VAL A 176 7.14 38.39 30.84
C VAL A 176 6.20 38.46 29.63
N HIS A 177 6.70 38.18 28.42
CA HIS A 177 5.87 38.17 27.22
C HIS A 177 4.76 37.11 27.30
N GLN A 178 5.09 35.88 27.70
CA GLN A 178 4.09 34.81 27.90
C GLN A 178 3.03 35.21 28.95
N GLU A 179 3.45 35.86 30.03
CA GLU A 179 2.53 36.35 31.06
C GLU A 179 1.60 37.44 30.48
N THR A 180 2.12 38.37 29.67
CA THR A 180 1.29 39.37 28.99
C THR A 180 0.35 38.75 27.95
N GLU A 181 0.75 37.71 27.22
CA GLU A 181 -0.12 36.98 26.30
C GLU A 181 -1.24 36.26 27.04
N ASN A 182 -0.93 35.61 28.17
CA ASN A 182 -1.93 34.96 29.01
C ASN A 182 -2.94 35.97 29.56
N GLN A 183 -2.48 37.15 30.00
CA GLN A 183 -3.37 38.23 30.45
C GLN A 183 -4.25 38.77 29.32
N LEU A 184 -3.70 38.92 28.10
CA LEU A 184 -4.48 39.32 26.93
C LEU A 184 -5.53 38.28 26.55
N MET A 185 -5.19 36.99 26.64
CA MET A 185 -6.13 35.89 26.40
C MET A 185 -7.27 35.90 27.42
N GLU A 186 -6.95 36.06 28.70
CA GLU A 186 -7.95 36.18 29.78
C GLU A 186 -8.88 37.39 29.58
N MET A 187 -8.31 38.56 29.23
CA MET A 187 -9.13 39.74 28.91
C MET A 187 -9.99 39.53 27.67
N THR A 188 -9.49 38.85 26.65
CA THR A 188 -10.23 38.54 25.42
C THR A 188 -11.41 37.62 25.72
N ASP A 189 -11.22 36.57 26.53
CA ASP A 189 -12.29 35.69 26.97
C ASP A 189 -13.33 36.43 27.82
N ARG A 190 -12.89 37.35 28.69
CA ARG A 190 -13.78 38.21 29.48
C ARG A 190 -14.63 39.11 28.58
N VAL A 191 -14.03 39.75 27.58
CA VAL A 191 -14.77 40.56 26.60
C VAL A 191 -15.78 39.71 25.84
N ARG A 192 -15.39 38.51 25.38
CA ARG A 192 -16.28 37.59 24.68
C ARG A 192 -17.48 37.16 25.53
N LEU A 193 -17.28 36.93 26.84
CA LEU A 193 -18.37 36.63 27.77
C LEU A 193 -19.30 37.83 27.96
N LEU A 194 -18.74 39.04 28.07
CA LEU A 194 -19.53 40.28 28.16
C LEU A 194 -20.33 40.54 26.88
N GLU A 195 -19.77 40.29 25.70
CA GLU A 195 -20.46 40.40 24.42
C GLU A 195 -21.63 39.41 24.32
N LYS A 196 -21.43 38.15 24.71
CA LYS A 196 -22.51 37.15 24.77
C LYS A 196 -23.62 37.57 25.73
N ALA A 197 -23.26 38.06 26.91
CA ALA A 197 -24.23 38.55 27.89
C ALA A 197 -24.99 39.78 27.36
N SER A 198 -24.29 40.71 26.71
CA SER A 198 -24.90 41.89 26.07
C SER A 198 -25.88 41.47 24.97
N HIS A 199 -25.48 40.55 24.10
CA HIS A 199 -26.33 40.06 23.02
C HIS A 199 -27.57 39.31 23.55
N GLN A 200 -27.43 38.55 24.65
CA GLN A 200 -28.58 37.93 25.31
C GLN A 200 -29.56 38.97 25.85
N VAL A 201 -29.06 40.05 26.46
CA VAL A 201 -29.90 41.17 26.92
C VAL A 201 -30.61 41.86 25.75
N GLU A 202 -29.95 42.01 24.60
CA GLU A 202 -30.56 42.53 23.37
C GLU A 202 -31.73 41.64 22.91
N LEU A 203 -31.52 40.32 22.83
CA LEU A 203 -32.56 39.36 22.45
C LEU A 203 -33.74 39.34 23.44
N ASP A 204 -33.44 39.43 24.74
CA ASP A 204 -34.45 39.51 25.79
C ASP A 204 -35.27 40.80 25.67
N ASN A 205 -34.62 41.93 25.36
CA ASN A 205 -35.27 43.21 25.12
C ASN A 205 -36.11 43.19 23.84
N GLU A 206 -35.65 42.60 22.75
CA GLU A 206 -36.44 42.41 21.53
C GLU A 206 -37.66 41.52 21.78
N THR A 207 -37.48 40.43 22.52
CA THR A 207 -38.56 39.53 22.93
C THR A 207 -39.57 40.26 23.81
N LEU A 208 -39.10 41.09 24.74
CA LEU A 208 -39.95 41.92 25.59
C LEU A 208 -40.69 42.97 24.78
N ALA A 209 -40.01 43.66 23.86
CA ALA A 209 -40.62 44.63 22.95
C ALA A 209 -41.70 43.98 22.08
N TYR A 210 -41.44 42.77 21.55
CA TYR A 210 -42.43 41.99 20.80
C TYR A 210 -43.63 41.59 21.67
N LYS A 211 -43.40 41.14 22.91
CA LYS A 211 -44.48 40.84 23.87
C LYS A 211 -45.30 42.08 24.21
N ILE A 212 -44.66 43.24 24.39
CA ILE A 212 -45.34 44.52 24.61
C ILE A 212 -46.13 44.91 23.36
N LEU A 213 -45.58 44.75 22.15
CA LEU A 213 -46.26 45.03 20.90
C LEU A 213 -47.51 44.14 20.73
N ILE A 214 -47.42 42.84 21.05
CA ILE A 214 -48.58 41.95 21.08
C ILE A 214 -49.56 42.42 22.14
N PHE A 215 -49.12 42.72 23.36
CA PHE A 215 -50.02 43.12 24.45
C PHE A 215 -50.75 44.43 24.13
N VAL A 216 -50.04 45.43 23.60
CA VAL A 216 -50.61 46.70 23.13
C VAL A 216 -51.49 46.47 21.91
N GLY A 217 -51.11 45.60 20.97
CA GLY A 217 -51.91 45.27 19.80
C GLY A 217 -53.21 44.54 20.16
N VAL A 218 -53.17 43.59 21.09
CA VAL A 218 -54.34 42.89 21.63
C VAL A 218 -55.20 43.85 22.43
N ASN A 219 -54.63 44.71 23.28
CA ASN A 219 -55.40 45.74 23.98
C ASN A 219 -55.98 46.79 23.03
N HIS A 220 -55.28 47.15 21.95
CA HIS A 220 -55.78 48.10 20.97
C HIS A 220 -56.86 47.45 20.11
N GLN A 221 -56.75 46.15 19.81
CA GLN A 221 -57.79 45.39 19.12
C GLN A 221 -58.99 45.13 20.04
N GLU A 222 -58.79 44.90 21.34
CA GLU A 222 -59.86 44.84 22.33
C GLU A 222 -60.49 46.22 22.55
N GLN A 223 -59.73 47.31 22.55
CA GLN A 223 -60.29 48.67 22.62
C GLN A 223 -60.98 49.08 21.33
N VAL A 224 -60.47 48.71 20.15
CA VAL A 224 -61.12 48.97 18.85
C VAL A 224 -62.33 48.07 18.68
N SER A 225 -62.30 46.82 19.13
CA SER A 225 -63.45 45.90 19.13
C SER A 225 -64.48 46.30 20.18
N ALA A 226 -64.06 46.77 21.36
CA ALA A 226 -64.96 47.38 22.34
C ALA A 226 -65.50 48.72 21.87
N ALA A 227 -64.76 49.52 21.10
CA ALA A 227 -65.27 50.74 20.48
C ALA A 227 -66.21 50.43 19.31
N TRP A 228 -65.94 49.41 18.48
CA TRP A 228 -66.84 48.93 17.43
C TRP A 228 -68.12 48.33 18.02
N MET A 229 -68.00 47.55 19.09
CA MET A 229 -69.15 47.03 19.83
C MET A 229 -69.87 48.13 20.61
N SER A 230 -69.18 49.17 21.10
CA SER A 230 -69.82 50.32 21.77
C SER A 230 -70.56 51.21 20.78
N VAL A 231 -70.05 51.42 19.56
CA VAL A 231 -70.76 52.13 18.48
C VAL A 231 -71.99 51.34 18.00
N HIS A 232 -72.00 50.01 18.15
CA HIS A 232 -73.17 49.17 17.82
C HIS A 232 -74.08 48.81 19.01
N PHE A 233 -73.69 49.12 20.25
CA PHE A 233 -74.38 48.68 21.47
C PHE A 233 -74.68 49.83 22.45
N THR A 234 -74.56 51.09 22.04
CA THR A 234 -75.02 52.23 22.84
C THR A 234 -75.91 53.21 22.05
N LEU A 235 -76.94 52.67 21.40
CA LEU A 235 -78.29 53.17 21.65
C LEU A 235 -78.78 52.41 22.88
N GLU A 236 -79.23 53.13 23.91
CA GLU A 236 -79.72 52.59 25.20
C GLU A 236 -78.63 52.00 26.12
N PHE A 237 -78.06 52.81 27.00
CA PHE A 237 -78.54 52.90 28.38
C PHE A 237 -77.57 53.77 29.19
N SER A 238 -78.15 54.72 29.91
CA SER A 238 -77.51 55.67 30.80
C SER A 238 -77.02 55.03 32.10
N GLY A 239 -75.90 55.54 32.62
CA GLY A 239 -75.77 55.83 34.06
C GLY A 239 -74.60 55.19 34.81
N GLY A 240 -73.71 56.05 35.32
CA GLY A 240 -73.33 55.98 36.74
C GLY A 240 -71.92 55.48 37.13
N SER A 241 -71.05 56.46 37.41
CA SER A 241 -70.27 56.61 38.66
C SER A 241 -69.18 55.60 39.09
N HIS A 242 -67.91 56.06 38.93
CA HIS A 242 -66.89 56.31 39.99
C HIS A 242 -66.21 55.16 40.81
N PRO A 243 -65.03 55.41 41.45
CA PRO A 243 -63.82 54.57 41.31
C PRO A 243 -63.27 53.97 42.63
N GLY A 244 -62.24 53.12 42.52
CA GLY A 244 -61.37 52.65 43.61
C GLY A 244 -60.84 51.24 43.30
N ALA A 245 -59.54 50.95 43.24
CA ALA A 245 -58.53 50.95 44.30
C ALA A 245 -58.08 49.49 44.60
N VAL A 246 -56.77 49.25 44.48
CA VAL A 246 -55.93 48.40 45.36
C VAL A 246 -55.89 46.88 45.17
N ALA A 247 -54.66 46.37 45.41
CA ALA A 247 -54.21 45.03 45.78
C ALA A 247 -53.98 44.02 44.64
N ASP A 248 -52.72 43.70 44.32
CA ASP A 248 -51.79 42.85 45.09
C ASP A 248 -52.20 41.37 45.03
N LYS A 249 -51.35 40.57 44.37
CA LYS A 249 -51.15 39.12 44.59
C LYS A 249 -50.00 38.62 43.70
N ARG A 250 -48.82 38.59 44.31
CA ARG A 250 -48.03 37.37 44.57
C ARG A 250 -48.39 36.17 43.67
N SER A 251 -47.48 35.80 42.77
CA SER A 251 -47.42 34.43 42.24
C SER A 251 -45.97 33.98 42.22
N GLN A 252 -45.74 32.92 42.99
CA GLN A 252 -44.50 32.16 43.07
C GLN A 252 -44.30 31.43 41.74
N ASN A 253 -43.05 31.39 41.25
CA ASN A 253 -42.65 30.31 40.36
C ASN A 253 -41.27 29.78 40.81
N PRO A 254 -41.14 28.47 41.12
CA PRO A 254 -39.90 27.87 41.57
C PRO A 254 -39.14 27.31 40.37
N TYR A 255 -37.92 27.79 40.13
CA TYR A 255 -36.95 27.10 39.27
C TYR A 255 -35.64 26.96 40.03
N GLU A 256 -35.55 25.81 40.69
CA GLU A 256 -34.36 25.23 41.28
C GLU A 256 -33.48 24.69 40.14
N TRP A 257 -32.42 25.42 39.78
CA TRP A 257 -31.40 24.94 38.85
C TRP A 257 -30.41 24.07 39.61
N LYS A 258 -30.44 22.76 39.34
CA LYS A 258 -29.36 21.85 39.74
C LYS A 258 -28.12 22.12 38.88
N GLU A 259 -27.01 22.44 39.53
CA GLU A 259 -25.68 22.48 38.94
C GLU A 259 -25.34 21.10 38.34
N VAL A 260 -25.14 21.07 37.02
CA VAL A 260 -24.53 19.94 36.32
C VAL A 260 -23.04 20.21 36.27
N ASN A 261 -22.29 19.44 37.05
CA ASN A 261 -20.84 19.35 37.05
C ASN A 261 -20.33 18.74 35.73
N PRO A 262 -19.48 19.42 34.94
CA PRO A 262 -18.76 18.81 33.84
C PRO A 262 -17.28 18.67 34.19
N GLN A 263 -16.92 17.56 34.83
CA GLN A 263 -15.56 17.02 34.79
C GLN A 263 -15.61 15.62 34.17
N GLU A 264 -14.86 15.49 33.08
CA GLU A 264 -14.38 14.28 32.38
C GLU A 264 -14.74 14.28 30.89
N ILE A 265 -13.95 15.04 30.12
CA ILE A 265 -13.63 14.67 28.74
C ILE A 265 -12.11 14.72 28.62
N ALA A 266 -11.57 13.55 28.30
CA ALA A 266 -10.17 13.25 28.08
C ALA A 266 -9.48 14.28 27.18
N ARG A 267 -8.33 14.77 27.65
CA ARG A 267 -7.30 15.38 26.80
C ARG A 267 -6.28 14.29 26.53
N ASP A 268 -6.29 13.76 25.30
CA ASP A 268 -5.14 13.05 24.77
C ASP A 268 -4.23 14.07 24.06
N ASP A 269 -3.00 14.08 24.57
CA ASP A 269 -1.84 14.86 24.19
C ASP A 269 -1.31 14.49 22.80
N ILE A 270 -1.21 15.47 21.89
CA ILE A 270 -0.11 15.54 20.90
C ILE A 270 0.27 17.00 20.72
N THR A 271 1.19 17.50 21.55
CA THR A 271 2.00 18.68 21.21
C THR A 271 3.36 18.23 20.71
N GLU A 272 3.61 18.47 19.43
CA GLU A 272 4.94 18.48 18.82
C GLU A 272 5.82 19.49 19.56
N ALA A 273 6.85 18.98 20.24
CA ALA A 273 7.89 19.79 20.84
C ALA A 273 9.12 19.77 19.93
N ASP A 274 9.28 20.91 19.25
CA ASP A 274 10.42 21.33 18.46
C ASP A 274 11.71 21.33 19.32
N GLY A 275 12.62 20.41 19.01
CA GLY A 275 13.80 20.11 19.84
C GLY A 275 15.07 20.71 19.29
N LYS A 276 15.34 21.99 19.62
CA LYS A 276 16.65 22.63 19.41
C LYS A 276 17.76 21.86 20.14
N GLY A 277 18.70 21.31 19.37
CA GLY A 277 19.88 20.62 19.86
C GLY A 277 20.84 21.54 20.61
N LYS A 278 20.97 21.34 21.92
CA LYS A 278 22.04 21.92 22.74
C LYS A 278 23.10 20.83 22.95
N LYS A 279 24.24 20.98 22.25
CA LYS A 279 25.44 20.14 22.40
C LYS A 279 25.94 20.25 23.84
N MET A 280 25.72 19.21 24.64
CA MET A 280 26.41 18.99 25.91
C MET A 280 27.51 17.98 25.68
N SER A 281 28.68 18.37 26.14
CA SER A 281 29.91 17.68 25.87
C SER A 281 30.33 16.88 27.07
N THR A 282 30.73 15.67 26.80
CA THR A 282 31.31 14.71 27.73
C THR A 282 32.64 15.22 28.30
N PRO A 283 32.87 15.17 29.62
CA PRO A 283 34.21 15.16 30.19
C PRO A 283 34.80 13.75 30.02
N GLY A 284 35.97 13.68 29.36
CA GLY A 284 36.77 12.47 29.28
C GLY A 284 37.30 12.10 30.66
N MET A 285 37.01 10.87 31.09
CA MET A 285 37.65 10.25 32.25
C MET A 285 39.09 9.90 31.87
N ASN A 286 40.03 10.78 32.20
CA ASN A 286 41.43 10.41 32.28
C ASN A 286 41.62 9.53 33.53
N LYS A 287 41.80 8.23 33.28
CA LYS A 287 42.43 7.31 34.22
C LYS A 287 43.93 7.61 34.20
N ASP A 288 44.37 8.50 35.09
CA ASP A 288 45.78 8.59 35.45
C ASP A 288 45.99 7.94 36.81
N GLY A 289 46.88 6.94 36.82
CA GLY A 289 47.25 6.17 37.99
C GLY A 289 47.92 7.07 39.03
N SER A 290 47.30 7.13 40.20
CA SER A 290 47.92 7.66 41.41
C SER A 290 49.14 6.82 41.76
N LYS A 291 50.32 7.40 41.54
CA LYS A 291 51.55 7.00 42.22
C LYS A 291 51.38 7.35 43.70
N GLU A 292 51.51 6.34 44.55
CA GLU A 292 51.81 6.49 45.97
C GLU A 292 53.10 7.31 46.10
N ASN A 293 52.98 8.51 46.67
CA ASN A 293 54.11 9.22 47.23
C ASN A 293 53.99 9.09 48.75
N ASP A 294 54.88 8.29 49.32
CA ASP A 294 55.27 8.34 50.72
C ASP A 294 55.63 9.79 51.08
N VAL A 295 54.85 10.39 51.98
CA VAL A 295 55.21 11.65 52.63
C VAL A 295 55.73 11.30 54.01
N GLU A 296 57.04 11.45 54.13
CA GLU A 296 57.85 11.39 55.33
C GLU A 296 57.24 12.23 56.47
N GLN A 297 57.20 11.64 57.66
CA GLN A 297 57.11 12.37 58.91
C GLN A 297 58.41 13.16 59.14
N PRO A 298 58.36 14.45 59.53
CA PRO A 298 59.47 15.07 60.21
C PRO A 298 59.14 15.20 61.71
N SER A 299 59.80 14.34 62.48
CA SER A 299 60.08 14.54 63.89
C SER A 299 61.08 15.70 64.05
N THR A 300 60.67 16.80 64.70
CA THR A 300 61.64 17.70 65.34
C THR A 300 61.11 18.17 66.70
N THR A 301 61.83 17.72 67.72
CA THR A 301 61.81 18.18 69.11
C THR A 301 62.38 19.59 69.21
N SER A 302 61.70 20.52 69.90
CA SER A 302 62.32 21.75 70.38
C SER A 302 61.70 22.18 71.71
N THR A 303 62.58 22.43 72.68
CA THR A 303 62.34 22.62 74.11
C THR A 303 62.66 24.08 74.49
N LEU A 304 61.93 24.60 75.50
CA LEU A 304 62.15 25.84 76.30
C LEU A 304 61.48 27.14 75.78
N PRO A 305 61.20 28.18 76.60
CA PRO A 305 61.22 28.30 78.08
C PRO A 305 59.89 28.84 78.69
N PRO A 306 59.70 28.81 80.03
CA PRO A 306 58.51 29.31 80.70
C PRO A 306 58.75 30.69 81.32
N GLN A 307 58.02 31.73 80.88
CA GLN A 307 57.63 32.91 81.70
C GLN A 307 56.83 33.93 80.86
N THR A 308 55.79 34.51 81.49
CA THR A 308 54.72 35.42 80.99
C THR A 308 53.44 34.72 80.49
N LEU A 309 52.71 34.08 81.42
CA LEU A 309 51.68 33.05 81.15
C LEU A 309 50.21 33.47 81.33
N THR A 310 49.88 34.74 81.61
CA THR A 310 48.47 35.12 81.87
C THR A 310 47.81 35.90 80.75
N ASP A 311 48.58 36.65 79.94
CA ASP A 311 48.01 37.44 78.82
C ASP A 311 48.08 36.69 77.49
N ASN A 312 49.13 35.88 77.27
CA ASN A 312 49.25 34.99 76.11
C ASN A 312 48.26 33.82 76.12
N THR A 313 47.79 33.39 77.30
CA THR A 313 46.80 32.31 77.40
C THR A 313 45.41 32.73 76.97
N HIS A 314 45.07 34.02 77.06
CA HIS A 314 43.81 34.53 76.52
C HIS A 314 43.87 34.63 74.99
N SER A 315 44.98 35.12 74.43
CA SER A 315 45.21 35.15 72.99
C SER A 315 45.14 33.75 72.36
N LEU A 316 45.81 32.76 72.98
CA LEU A 316 45.76 31.37 72.52
C LEU A 316 44.35 30.77 72.60
N LYS A 317 43.57 31.10 73.63
CA LYS A 317 42.18 30.64 73.75
C LYS A 317 41.28 31.24 72.68
N GLU A 318 41.45 32.52 72.34
CA GLU A 318 40.72 33.15 71.25
C GLU A 318 41.10 32.57 69.88
N GLU A 319 42.38 32.28 69.67
CA GLU A 319 42.87 31.62 68.46
C GLU A 319 42.35 30.19 68.33
N ILE A 320 42.37 29.40 69.41
CA ILE A 320 41.75 28.07 69.45
C ILE A 320 40.26 28.15 69.11
N LYS A 321 39.53 29.13 69.66
CA LYS A 321 38.11 29.30 69.37
C LYS A 321 37.88 29.66 67.89
N LYS A 322 38.66 30.59 67.33
CA LYS A 322 38.59 30.93 65.89
C LYS A 322 38.84 29.70 65.02
N LEU A 323 39.86 28.90 65.34
CA LEU A 323 40.15 27.66 64.62
C LEU A 323 39.04 26.63 64.77
N GLN A 324 38.39 26.53 65.94
CA GLN A 324 37.22 25.67 66.14
C GLN A 324 36.03 26.13 65.28
N ASP A 325 35.73 27.43 65.26
CA ASP A 325 34.66 28.01 64.44
C ASP A 325 34.94 27.80 62.93
N GLU A 326 36.20 27.94 62.50
CA GLU A 326 36.64 27.70 61.13
C GLU A 326 36.52 26.21 60.75
N VAL A 327 36.94 25.29 61.63
CA VAL A 327 36.75 23.85 61.41
C VAL A 327 35.27 23.49 61.31
N GLU A 328 34.41 24.11 62.12
CA GLU A 328 32.96 23.86 62.05
C GLU A 328 32.35 24.44 60.76
N ALA A 329 32.81 25.61 60.30
CA ALA A 329 32.42 26.20 59.02
C ALA A 329 32.85 25.32 57.84
N LEU A 330 34.10 24.88 57.81
CA LEU A 330 34.62 23.98 56.76
C LEU A 330 33.89 22.64 56.75
N ARG A 331 33.51 22.09 57.91
CA ARG A 331 32.67 20.88 57.98
C ARG A 331 31.29 21.09 57.37
N LYS A 332 30.66 22.25 57.61
CA LYS A 332 29.36 22.60 57.00
C LYS A 332 29.49 22.80 55.49
N GLU A 333 30.55 23.46 55.03
CA GLU A 333 30.83 23.62 53.60
C GLU A 333 31.10 22.28 52.90
N LEU A 334 31.85 21.39 53.54
CA LEU A 334 32.11 20.03 53.05
C LEU A 334 30.81 19.25 52.89
N LEU A 335 29.93 19.27 53.90
CA LEU A 335 28.63 18.59 53.84
C LEU A 335 27.76 19.12 52.68
N VAL A 336 27.69 20.45 52.51
CA VAL A 336 26.96 21.07 51.39
C VAL A 336 27.58 20.71 50.04
N ALA A 337 28.90 20.59 49.96
CA ALA A 337 29.59 20.14 48.75
C ALA A 337 29.31 18.66 48.45
N GLU A 338 29.27 17.80 49.47
CA GLU A 338 28.89 16.38 49.35
C GLU A 338 27.45 16.24 48.84
N ASP A 339 26.48 16.96 49.41
CA ASP A 339 25.09 16.94 48.96
C ASP A 339 24.95 17.41 47.50
N LYS A 340 25.66 18.47 47.12
CA LYS A 340 25.70 18.96 45.73
C LYS A 340 26.29 17.92 44.79
N TYR A 341 27.39 17.28 45.20
CA TYR A 341 28.03 16.23 44.40
C TYR A 341 27.07 15.04 44.23
N GLU A 342 26.47 14.54 45.31
CA GLU A 342 25.51 13.43 45.26
C GLU A 342 24.30 13.76 44.37
N TYR A 343 23.76 14.98 44.47
CA TYR A 343 22.69 15.45 43.59
C TYR A 343 23.10 15.41 42.11
N THR A 344 24.32 15.87 41.77
CA THR A 344 24.80 15.84 40.38
C THR A 344 25.02 14.41 39.87
N VAL A 345 25.50 13.49 40.71
CA VAL A 345 25.66 12.06 40.37
C VAL A 345 24.31 11.43 40.08
N ARG A 346 23.31 11.59 40.97
CA ARG A 346 21.95 11.07 40.76
C ARG A 346 21.32 11.63 39.49
N LYS A 347 21.50 12.93 39.22
CA LYS A 347 21.02 13.57 37.98
C LYS A 347 21.67 12.96 36.73
N TYR A 348 22.97 12.69 36.77
CA TYR A 348 23.68 12.05 35.67
C TYR A 348 23.23 10.60 35.45
N GLU A 349 23.03 9.83 36.53
CA GLU A 349 22.52 8.46 36.46
C GLU A 349 21.12 8.39 35.83
N LEU A 350 20.22 9.28 36.23
CA LEU A 350 18.89 9.41 35.61
C LEU A 350 18.99 9.75 34.12
N TYR A 351 19.86 10.69 33.74
CA TYR A 351 20.10 11.02 32.34
C TYR A 351 20.65 9.82 31.55
N LYS A 352 21.60 9.07 32.14
CA LYS A 352 22.18 7.87 31.55
C LYS A 352 21.14 6.77 31.34
N ILE A 353 20.26 6.53 32.32
CA ILE A 353 19.14 5.57 32.21
C ILE A 353 18.18 6.01 31.10
N LYS A 354 17.77 7.30 31.09
CA LYS A 354 16.87 7.84 30.07
C LYS A 354 17.45 7.71 28.65
N SER A 355 18.74 8.03 28.49
CA SER A 355 19.46 7.89 27.22
C SER A 355 19.55 6.42 26.78
N LYS A 356 19.91 5.51 27.70
CA LYS A 356 19.96 4.07 27.44
C LYS A 356 18.60 3.53 26.99
N ASN A 357 17.52 3.93 27.66
CA ASN A 357 16.17 3.52 27.29
C ASN A 357 15.77 4.02 25.90
N LYS A 358 16.12 5.27 25.55
CA LYS A 358 15.88 5.82 24.21
C LYS A 358 16.62 5.03 23.13
N VAL A 359 17.90 4.71 23.35
CA VAL A 359 18.69 3.89 22.42
C VAL A 359 18.10 2.48 22.28
N SER A 360 17.71 1.84 23.39
CA SER A 360 17.06 0.53 23.36
C SER A 360 15.74 0.53 22.59
N ALA A 361 14.92 1.57 22.76
CA ALA A 361 13.65 1.72 22.02
C ALA A 361 13.88 1.86 20.51
N ILE A 362 14.85 2.69 20.10
CA ILE A 362 15.24 2.84 18.69
C ILE A 362 15.76 1.52 18.14
N LYS A 363 16.62 0.81 18.88
CA LYS A 363 17.14 -0.50 18.47
C LYS A 363 16.03 -1.54 18.27
N LEU A 364 15.07 -1.61 19.20
CA LEU A 364 13.92 -2.52 19.11
C LEU A 364 13.02 -2.17 17.90
N GLY A 365 12.78 -0.87 17.67
CA GLY A 365 12.05 -0.38 16.50
C GLY A 365 12.70 -0.82 15.19
N HIS A 366 14.00 -0.56 15.02
CA HIS A 366 14.75 -1.01 13.84
C HIS A 366 14.75 -2.53 13.69
N GLN A 367 14.91 -3.29 14.78
CA GLN A 367 14.85 -4.75 14.72
C GLN A 367 13.49 -5.24 14.20
N SER A 368 12.38 -4.70 14.71
CA SER A 368 11.03 -5.05 14.24
C SER A 368 10.81 -4.71 12.76
N GLN A 369 11.37 -3.59 12.29
CA GLN A 369 11.31 -3.19 10.88
C GLN A 369 12.10 -4.16 9.99
N CYS A 370 13.32 -4.55 10.40
CA CYS A 370 14.12 -5.56 9.70
C CYS A 370 13.40 -6.90 9.62
N GLU A 371 12.78 -7.37 10.71
CA GLU A 371 12.00 -8.62 10.70
C GLU A 371 10.79 -8.54 9.77
N SER A 372 10.09 -7.40 9.74
CA SER A 372 8.95 -7.17 8.83
C SER A 372 9.39 -7.19 7.35
N LEU A 373 10.48 -6.50 7.03
CA LEU A 373 11.07 -6.52 5.69
C LEU A 373 11.53 -7.93 5.29
N ASN A 374 12.14 -8.68 6.21
CA ASN A 374 12.56 -10.05 5.97
C ASN A 374 11.37 -10.99 5.67
N ARG A 375 10.24 -10.83 6.37
CA ARG A 375 9.01 -11.58 6.05
C ARG A 375 8.46 -11.24 4.66
N LYS A 376 8.49 -9.96 4.28
CA LYS A 376 8.10 -9.53 2.92
C LYS A 376 9.02 -10.12 1.86
N LEU A 377 10.34 -10.11 2.09
CA LEU A 377 11.33 -10.69 1.20
C LEU A 377 11.07 -12.19 1.00
N ASN A 378 10.88 -12.95 2.08
CA ASN A 378 10.58 -14.38 2.00
C ASN A 378 9.26 -14.68 1.25
N LYS A 379 8.25 -13.82 1.41
CA LYS A 379 6.98 -13.96 0.69
C LYS A 379 7.19 -13.76 -0.82
N LEU A 380 7.89 -12.70 -1.21
CA LEU A 380 8.19 -12.40 -2.62
C LEU A 380 9.07 -13.49 -3.25
N ASP A 381 10.03 -14.03 -2.51
CA ASP A 381 10.86 -15.15 -2.96
C ASP A 381 10.03 -16.42 -3.23
N GLY A 382 9.09 -16.73 -2.33
CA GLY A 382 8.12 -17.82 -2.54
C GLY A 382 7.23 -17.60 -3.77
N GLU A 383 6.76 -16.37 -4.01
CA GLU A 383 5.97 -16.01 -5.20
C GLU A 383 6.80 -16.12 -6.49
N LEU A 384 8.06 -15.68 -6.48
CA LEU A 384 8.99 -15.81 -7.61
C LEU A 384 9.28 -17.28 -7.93
N SER A 385 9.51 -18.11 -6.92
CA SER A 385 9.71 -19.55 -7.09
C SER A 385 8.49 -20.22 -7.73
N LEU A 386 7.29 -19.90 -7.24
CA LEU A 386 6.04 -20.41 -7.83
C LEU A 386 5.87 -19.99 -9.29
N ARG A 387 6.17 -18.73 -9.62
CA ARG A 387 6.09 -18.21 -11.00
C ARG A 387 7.11 -18.86 -11.93
N SER A 388 8.33 -19.08 -11.44
CA SER A 388 9.37 -19.81 -12.18
C SER A 388 8.92 -21.24 -12.52
N ASN A 389 8.35 -21.95 -11.54
CA ASN A 389 7.82 -23.30 -11.76
C ASN A 389 6.66 -23.33 -12.76
N GLN A 390 5.76 -22.34 -12.71
CA GLN A 390 4.68 -22.19 -13.68
C GLN A 390 5.22 -21.97 -15.10
N LEU A 391 6.18 -21.06 -15.27
CA LEU A 391 6.79 -20.79 -16.58
C LEU A 391 7.48 -22.03 -17.15
N ASN A 392 8.20 -22.79 -16.31
CA ASN A 392 8.84 -24.03 -16.73
C ASN A 392 7.83 -25.10 -17.17
N ALA A 393 6.67 -25.19 -16.50
CA ALA A 393 5.60 -26.10 -16.88
C ALA A 393 4.94 -25.69 -18.22
N GLU A 394 4.67 -24.40 -18.41
CA GLU A 394 4.14 -23.85 -19.67
C GLU A 394 5.12 -24.08 -20.83
N GLU A 395 6.41 -23.87 -20.59
CA GLU A 395 7.47 -24.10 -21.58
C GLU A 395 7.59 -25.58 -21.99
N SER A 396 7.49 -26.50 -21.02
CA SER A 396 7.43 -27.95 -21.30
C SER A 396 6.21 -28.33 -22.15
N PHE A 397 5.03 -27.78 -21.82
CA PHE A 397 3.80 -28.00 -22.58
C PHE A 397 3.90 -27.43 -24.01
N ARG A 398 4.49 -26.24 -24.17
CA ARG A 398 4.77 -25.64 -25.48
C ARG A 398 5.66 -26.55 -26.33
N GLN A 399 6.74 -27.07 -25.76
CA GLN A 399 7.65 -27.99 -26.45
C GLN A 399 6.94 -29.28 -26.88
N GLN A 400 6.04 -29.81 -26.05
CA GLN A 400 5.23 -30.97 -26.40
C GLN A 400 4.31 -30.68 -27.59
N LEU A 401 3.56 -29.57 -27.56
CA LEU A 401 2.69 -29.16 -28.67
C LEU A 401 3.47 -28.92 -29.98
N GLU A 402 4.68 -28.36 -29.89
CA GLU A 402 5.55 -28.20 -31.05
C GLU A 402 5.98 -29.53 -31.66
N GLY A 403 6.28 -30.52 -30.82
CA GLY A 403 6.55 -31.90 -31.23
C GLY A 403 5.34 -32.55 -31.92
N ASP A 404 4.15 -32.42 -31.35
CA ASP A 404 2.91 -32.97 -31.91
C ASP A 404 2.57 -32.31 -33.26
N LEU A 405 2.69 -30.98 -33.35
CA LEU A 405 2.50 -30.24 -34.61
C LEU A 405 3.50 -30.64 -35.68
N SER A 406 4.76 -30.89 -35.31
CA SER A 406 5.77 -31.40 -36.23
C SER A 406 5.38 -32.79 -36.77
N THR A 407 4.92 -33.67 -35.89
CA THR A 407 4.46 -35.02 -36.25
C THR A 407 3.27 -34.98 -37.20
N ILE A 408 2.25 -34.18 -36.89
CA ILE A 408 1.07 -34.00 -37.75
C ILE A 408 1.44 -33.43 -39.13
N ARG A 409 2.38 -32.47 -39.19
CA ARG A 409 2.87 -31.94 -40.47
C ARG A 409 3.56 -33.01 -41.30
N GLN A 410 4.36 -33.86 -40.67
CA GLN A 410 5.02 -34.99 -41.32
C GLN A 410 4.00 -36.01 -41.85
N GLU A 411 3.05 -36.42 -41.01
CA GLU A 411 1.97 -37.34 -41.41
C GLU A 411 1.14 -36.78 -42.58
N ARG A 412 0.83 -35.47 -42.55
CA ARG A 412 0.15 -34.79 -43.66
C ARG A 412 0.97 -34.84 -44.95
N GLN A 413 2.27 -34.62 -44.87
CA GLN A 413 3.17 -34.72 -46.02
C GLN A 413 3.22 -36.15 -46.57
N ASP A 414 3.28 -37.16 -45.69
CA ASP A 414 3.27 -38.57 -46.06
C ASP A 414 1.92 -39.01 -46.66
N MET A 415 0.80 -38.50 -46.17
CA MET A 415 -0.50 -38.71 -46.81
C MET A 415 -0.56 -38.06 -48.19
N ALA A 416 -0.04 -36.85 -48.35
CA ALA A 416 -0.01 -36.17 -49.64
C ALA A 416 0.86 -36.90 -50.68
N THR A 417 1.99 -37.49 -50.29
CA THR A 417 2.81 -38.31 -51.20
C THR A 417 2.09 -39.59 -51.61
N ARG A 418 1.40 -40.26 -50.66
CA ARG A 418 0.59 -41.44 -50.96
C ARG A 418 -0.57 -41.16 -51.92
N VAL A 419 -1.26 -40.04 -51.75
CA VAL A 419 -2.35 -39.63 -52.66
C VAL A 419 -1.82 -39.44 -54.07
N ARG A 420 -0.69 -38.73 -54.25
CA ARG A 420 -0.08 -38.55 -55.58
C ARG A 420 0.33 -39.87 -56.23
N GLU A 421 0.82 -40.82 -55.43
CA GLU A 421 1.18 -42.15 -55.95
C GLU A 421 -0.05 -42.95 -56.37
N CYS A 422 -1.14 -42.91 -55.59
CA CYS A 422 -2.43 -43.51 -55.99
C CYS A 422 -3.01 -42.87 -57.25
N GLU A 423 -2.93 -41.54 -57.39
CA GLU A 423 -3.34 -40.82 -58.60
C GLU A 423 -2.52 -41.26 -59.82
N ARG A 424 -1.21 -41.41 -59.68
CA ARG A 424 -0.32 -41.92 -60.73
C ARG A 424 -0.72 -43.33 -61.17
N VAL A 425 -0.92 -44.24 -60.22
CA VAL A 425 -1.36 -45.62 -60.50
C VAL A 425 -2.74 -45.64 -61.17
N SER A 426 -3.67 -44.78 -60.74
CA SER A 426 -4.99 -44.66 -61.37
C SER A 426 -4.89 -44.13 -62.82
N GLN A 427 -4.02 -43.15 -63.09
CA GLN A 427 -3.75 -42.66 -64.43
C GLN A 427 -3.17 -43.75 -65.34
N ASP A 428 -2.20 -44.54 -64.84
CA ASP A 428 -1.61 -45.66 -65.58
C ASP A 428 -2.68 -46.71 -65.94
N ARG A 429 -3.54 -47.09 -64.98
CA ARG A 429 -4.69 -48.00 -65.22
C ARG A 429 -5.67 -47.44 -66.25
N ASN A 430 -5.98 -46.15 -66.19
CA ASN A 430 -6.89 -45.50 -67.15
C ASN A 430 -6.31 -45.53 -68.57
N GLN A 431 -5.00 -45.32 -68.73
CA GLN A 431 -4.32 -45.46 -70.02
C GLN A 431 -4.39 -46.92 -70.53
N GLU A 432 -4.14 -47.90 -69.67
CA GLU A 432 -4.26 -49.32 -70.01
C GLU A 432 -5.68 -49.69 -70.44
N ILE A 433 -6.71 -49.25 -69.70
CA ILE A 433 -8.12 -49.45 -70.06
C ILE A 433 -8.43 -48.81 -71.41
N SER A 434 -7.91 -47.62 -71.70
CA SER A 434 -8.09 -46.96 -73.00
C SER A 434 -7.52 -47.82 -74.14
N LEU A 435 -6.29 -48.31 -73.99
CA LEU A 435 -5.64 -49.19 -74.97
C LEU A 435 -6.40 -50.51 -75.16
N LEU A 436 -6.93 -51.09 -74.08
CA LEU A 436 -7.75 -52.31 -74.15
C LEU A 436 -9.07 -52.06 -74.86
N ARG A 437 -9.73 -50.92 -74.64
CA ARG A 437 -10.96 -50.52 -75.35
C ARG A 437 -10.70 -50.40 -76.85
N GLU A 438 -9.62 -49.75 -77.26
CA GLU A 438 -9.22 -49.65 -78.67
C GLU A 438 -8.98 -51.03 -79.29
N LYS A 439 -8.27 -51.92 -78.59
CA LYS A 439 -8.05 -53.31 -79.06
C LYS A 439 -9.36 -54.09 -79.22
N VAL A 440 -10.28 -53.97 -78.26
CA VAL A 440 -11.59 -54.63 -78.34
C VAL A 440 -12.38 -54.10 -79.54
N GLU A 441 -12.34 -52.80 -79.80
CA GLU A 441 -13.03 -52.20 -80.95
C GLU A 441 -12.46 -52.68 -82.29
N LEU A 442 -11.13 -52.78 -82.41
CA LEU A 442 -10.48 -53.39 -83.58
C LEU A 442 -10.92 -54.85 -83.78
N ILE A 443 -11.01 -55.63 -82.69
CA ILE A 443 -11.48 -57.02 -82.75
C ILE A 443 -12.96 -57.09 -83.15
N ARG A 444 -13.82 -56.19 -82.65
CA ARG A 444 -15.22 -56.12 -83.07
C ARG A 444 -15.36 -55.81 -84.55
N GLU A 445 -14.62 -54.82 -85.05
CA GLU A 445 -14.66 -54.42 -86.45
C GLU A 445 -14.16 -55.54 -87.38
N THR A 446 -13.05 -56.18 -87.04
CA THR A 446 -12.55 -57.35 -87.78
C THR A 446 -13.52 -58.53 -87.76
N ASN A 447 -14.15 -58.84 -86.62
CA ASN A 447 -15.19 -59.88 -86.52
C ASN A 447 -16.43 -59.54 -87.35
N LYS A 448 -16.83 -58.26 -87.39
CA LYS A 448 -17.93 -57.77 -88.22
C LYS A 448 -17.62 -58.01 -89.70
N GLN A 449 -16.44 -57.61 -90.16
CA GLN A 449 -15.99 -57.83 -91.54
C GLN A 449 -15.93 -59.32 -91.91
N LEU A 450 -15.42 -60.17 -91.01
CA LEU A 450 -15.41 -61.63 -91.22
C LEU A 450 -16.82 -62.21 -91.30
N SER A 451 -17.75 -61.73 -90.47
CA SER A 451 -19.16 -62.15 -90.49
C SER A 451 -19.87 -61.72 -91.77
N GLU A 452 -19.59 -60.51 -92.27
CA GLU A 452 -20.09 -60.04 -93.56
C GLU A 452 -19.58 -60.92 -94.71
N LYS A 453 -18.27 -61.23 -94.76
CA LYS A 453 -17.70 -62.17 -95.73
C LYS A 453 -18.31 -63.57 -95.65
N LEU A 454 -18.56 -64.08 -94.46
CA LEU A 454 -19.22 -65.37 -94.26
C LEU A 454 -20.64 -65.38 -94.84
N LYS A 455 -21.41 -64.30 -94.63
CA LYS A 455 -22.74 -64.14 -95.22
C LYS A 455 -22.68 -64.10 -96.75
N GLU A 456 -21.72 -63.38 -97.32
CA GLU A 456 -21.49 -63.33 -98.78
C GLU A 456 -21.18 -64.72 -99.35
N LEU A 457 -20.26 -65.47 -98.72
CA LEU A 457 -19.91 -66.83 -99.13
C LEU A 457 -21.09 -67.81 -99.00
N THR A 458 -21.88 -67.68 -97.93
CA THR A 458 -23.08 -68.51 -97.72
C THR A 458 -24.15 -68.19 -98.77
N ALA A 459 -24.36 -66.91 -99.09
CA ALA A 459 -25.26 -66.51 -100.15
C ALA A 459 -24.79 -67.03 -101.53
N ALA A 460 -23.48 -66.96 -101.81
CA ALA A 460 -22.90 -67.52 -103.03
C ALA A 460 -23.11 -69.03 -103.13
N ALA A 461 -22.99 -69.77 -102.01
CA ALA A 461 -23.20 -71.22 -101.96
C ALA A 461 -24.67 -71.66 -102.07
N ILE A 462 -25.63 -70.77 -101.82
CA ILE A 462 -27.07 -71.06 -102.00
C ILE A 462 -27.54 -70.80 -103.44
N VAL A 463 -26.91 -69.85 -104.14
CA VAL A 463 -27.29 -69.41 -105.49
C VAL A 463 -26.60 -70.23 -106.59
N GLY A 464 -25.42 -70.80 -106.30
CA GLY A 464 -24.74 -71.78 -107.18
C GLY A 464 -25.12 -73.20 -106.84
#